data_AF-A0A6J5BH92-F1
#
_entry.id   AF-A0A6J5BH92-F1
#
_cell.length_a   1.000
_cell.length_b   1.000
_cell.length_c   1.000
_cell.angle_alpha   90.00
_cell.angle_beta   90.00
_cell.angle_gamma   90.00
#
_symmetry.space_group_name_H-M   'P 1'
#
loop_
_entity.id
_entity.type
_entity.pdbx_description
1 polymer ?
#
loop_
_entity_poly.entity_id
_entity_poly.type
_entity_poly.pdbx_seq_one_letter_code
_entity_poly.pdbx_strand_id
1 'polypeptide(L)'
;MKLVNTRAWRALQLGSIAIASSALVACGGGGDSPGSTIKGTAAVGAPVANGAIQISCKNGSSSATSNSNGGYSSTFHFDGPCLLTVTSGSIVLNSFAAGAGTYNITPLTQLLLSYLAGQLGTTLNGLIAGITTNASYQRALTNSTVIANAENAVAQLIKSLYGVTLSTNSFLTVSFTPGQPGADADLDALLGAGAITSNGQPAATLASAALAAGAAAPISGGGTPPPTGGTGGTGGTGGTGGTGT
;
A
#
# COMPACT_ATOMS: atom_id res chain seq x y z
N MET A 1 -4.61 81.00 47.16
CA MET A 1 -4.82 80.62 48.57
C MET A 1 -6.26 80.17 48.77
N LYS A 2 -6.48 78.89 49.06
CA LYS A 2 -7.49 78.34 49.99
C LYS A 2 -7.60 76.82 49.76
N LEU A 3 -6.79 76.08 50.51
CA LEU A 3 -7.12 74.73 50.95
C LEU A 3 -8.21 74.84 52.01
N VAL A 4 -9.18 73.92 52.01
CA VAL A 4 -9.74 73.18 53.17
C VAL A 4 -11.05 72.49 52.72
N ASN A 5 -11.46 71.33 53.21
CA ASN A 5 -10.81 70.19 53.85
C ASN A 5 -11.88 69.09 53.99
N THR A 6 -11.46 67.84 53.78
CA THR A 6 -11.77 66.64 54.58
C THR A 6 -13.18 66.14 54.89
N ARG A 7 -13.25 64.80 54.67
CA ARG A 7 -13.79 63.73 55.55
C ARG A 7 -15.31 63.65 55.57
N ALA A 8 -15.98 62.51 55.59
CA ALA A 8 -15.71 61.11 55.92
C ALA A 8 -17.08 60.41 55.65
N TRP A 9 -17.32 59.13 55.41
CA TRP A 9 -16.62 57.90 55.74
C TRP A 9 -17.44 56.72 55.18
N ARG A 10 -16.73 55.61 54.92
CA ARG A 10 -17.13 54.21 55.10
C ARG A 10 -18.12 53.59 54.09
N ALA A 11 -17.51 53.13 53.00
CA ALA A 11 -17.89 51.89 52.35
C ALA A 11 -17.54 50.68 53.23
N LEU A 12 -18.40 49.66 53.27
CA LEU A 12 -17.99 48.27 53.12
C LEU A 12 -19.21 47.46 52.66
N GLN A 13 -19.11 46.96 51.43
CA GLN A 13 -20.14 46.22 50.71
C GLN A 13 -20.25 44.79 51.26
N LEU A 14 -21.48 44.37 51.54
CA LEU A 14 -21.84 42.97 51.78
C LEU A 14 -21.91 42.26 50.42
N GLY A 15 -20.85 41.54 50.06
CA GLY A 15 -20.80 40.69 48.88
C GLY A 15 -21.39 39.31 49.20
N SER A 16 -22.56 39.01 48.62
CA SER A 16 -23.24 37.73 48.71
C SER A 16 -22.46 36.63 47.99
N ILE A 17 -22.06 35.59 48.72
CA ILE A 17 -21.45 34.37 48.18
C ILE A 17 -22.58 33.46 47.68
N ALA A 18 -22.74 33.36 46.36
CA ALA A 18 -23.55 32.31 45.73
C ALA A 18 -22.67 31.07 45.52
N ILE A 19 -22.91 30.02 46.31
CA ILE A 19 -22.27 28.70 46.16
C ILE A 19 -22.97 28.00 44.99
N ALA A 20 -22.39 28.09 43.80
CA ALA A 20 -22.81 27.32 42.64
C ALA A 20 -22.33 25.87 42.80
N SER A 21 -23.28 24.96 43.05
CA SER A 21 -23.08 23.52 43.07
C SER A 21 -22.45 23.09 41.75
N SER A 22 -21.18 22.72 41.79
CA SER A 22 -20.47 22.17 40.65
C SER A 22 -21.04 20.79 40.33
N ALA A 23 -21.90 20.72 39.31
CA ALA A 23 -22.22 19.46 38.67
C ALA A 23 -20.95 18.98 37.94
N LEU A 24 -20.19 18.09 38.57
CA LEU A 24 -19.18 17.30 37.88
C LEU A 24 -19.93 16.33 36.96
N VAL A 25 -20.26 16.78 35.75
CA VAL A 25 -20.53 15.87 34.63
C VAL A 25 -19.21 15.16 34.36
N ALA A 26 -19.07 13.96 34.94
CA ALA A 26 -18.11 12.98 34.48
C ALA A 26 -18.48 12.63 33.03
N CYS A 27 -17.97 13.42 32.09
CA CYS A 27 -17.89 13.05 30.71
C CYS A 27 -16.91 11.88 30.65
N GLY A 28 -17.46 10.66 30.72
CA GLY A 28 -16.75 9.46 30.33
C GLY A 28 -16.35 9.62 28.87
N GLY A 29 -15.17 10.20 28.65
CA GLY A 29 -14.50 10.22 27.37
C GLY A 29 -14.10 8.80 27.04
N GLY A 30 -15.05 8.04 26.48
CA GLY A 30 -14.73 6.88 25.66
C GLY A 30 -13.84 7.40 24.54
N GLY A 31 -12.54 7.22 24.70
CA GLY A 31 -11.57 7.51 23.67
C GLY A 31 -11.76 6.49 22.55
N ASP A 32 -12.73 6.76 21.67
CA ASP A 32 -12.75 6.18 20.33
C ASP A 32 -11.41 6.57 19.71
N SER A 33 -10.46 5.63 19.72
CA SER A 33 -9.17 5.82 19.08
C SER A 33 -9.46 6.23 17.64
N PRO A 34 -8.99 7.42 17.19
CA PRO A 34 -9.42 7.97 15.90
C PRO A 34 -9.16 6.94 14.81
N GLY A 35 -10.23 6.57 14.11
CA GLY A 35 -10.16 5.60 13.02
C GLY A 35 -9.14 6.04 11.98
N SER A 36 -8.40 5.08 11.44
CA SER A 36 -7.48 5.31 10.34
C SER A 36 -8.22 5.19 9.01
N THR A 37 -7.88 6.04 8.05
CA THR A 37 -8.53 6.05 6.74
C THR A 37 -7.66 5.33 5.71
N ILE A 38 -8.26 4.36 5.01
CA ILE A 38 -7.74 3.83 3.74
C ILE A 38 -8.59 4.43 2.62
N LYS A 39 -7.93 4.93 1.58
CA LYS A 39 -8.58 5.43 0.37
C LYS A 39 -7.80 4.99 -0.86
N GLY A 40 -8.37 5.16 -2.04
CA GLY A 40 -7.66 4.94 -3.29
C GLY A 40 -8.59 4.90 -4.48
N THR A 41 -8.06 4.43 -5.60
CA THR A 41 -8.80 4.28 -6.86
C THR A 41 -8.80 2.82 -7.30
N ALA A 42 -9.99 2.31 -7.63
CA ALA A 42 -10.18 1.02 -8.29
C ALA A 42 -10.37 1.25 -9.80
N ALA A 43 -9.45 0.73 -10.62
CA ALA A 43 -9.48 0.95 -12.07
C ALA A 43 -8.81 -0.20 -12.84
N VAL A 44 -9.25 -0.38 -14.09
CA VAL A 44 -8.71 -1.35 -15.07
C VAL A 44 -8.28 -0.67 -16.37
N GLY A 45 -7.99 0.63 -16.32
CA GLY A 45 -7.95 1.57 -17.45
C GLY A 45 -9.22 2.43 -17.47
N ALA A 46 -10.38 1.78 -17.32
CA ALA A 46 -11.62 2.46 -16.94
C ALA A 46 -11.81 2.44 -15.41
N PRO A 47 -12.51 3.44 -14.82
CA PRO A 47 -12.89 3.39 -13.42
C PRO A 47 -13.79 2.18 -13.14
N VAL A 48 -13.47 1.42 -12.09
CA VAL A 48 -14.38 0.38 -11.59
C VAL A 48 -15.46 1.06 -10.76
N ALA A 49 -16.52 1.52 -11.40
CA ALA A 49 -17.64 2.18 -10.73
C ALA A 49 -18.54 1.19 -9.99
N ASN A 50 -19.09 1.61 -8.85
CA ASN A 50 -20.01 0.81 -8.02
C ASN A 50 -19.45 -0.56 -7.60
N GLY A 51 -18.12 -0.68 -7.52
CA GLY A 51 -17.45 -1.90 -7.08
C GLY A 51 -17.56 -2.04 -5.56
N ALA A 52 -17.91 -3.25 -5.12
CA ALA A 52 -17.89 -3.59 -3.71
C ALA A 52 -16.43 -3.81 -3.28
N ILE A 53 -15.95 -3.00 -2.34
CA ILE A 53 -14.59 -3.06 -1.82
C ILE A 53 -14.63 -3.66 -0.42
N GLN A 54 -13.98 -4.81 -0.27
CA GLN A 54 -13.77 -5.46 1.01
C GLN A 54 -12.35 -5.19 1.49
N ILE A 55 -12.25 -4.80 2.76
CA ILE A 55 -11.00 -4.51 3.46
C ILE A 55 -10.90 -5.46 4.62
N SER A 56 -9.93 -6.37 4.58
CA SER A 56 -9.74 -7.40 5.62
C SER A 56 -8.34 -7.30 6.19
N CYS A 57 -8.24 -6.90 7.45
CA CYS A 57 -6.98 -6.68 8.15
C CYS A 57 -6.69 -7.83 9.12
N LYS A 58 -5.52 -7.80 9.77
CA LYS A 58 -5.18 -8.77 10.83
C LYS A 58 -6.22 -8.73 11.96
N ASN A 59 -6.53 -7.53 12.43
CA ASN A 59 -7.64 -7.26 13.32
C ASN A 59 -8.52 -6.17 12.70
N GLY A 60 -9.81 -6.44 12.58
CA GLY A 60 -10.76 -5.52 11.97
C GLY A 60 -10.97 -5.77 10.48
N SER A 61 -12.14 -5.36 10.01
CA SER A 61 -12.52 -5.39 8.60
C SER A 61 -13.48 -4.25 8.34
N SER A 62 -13.53 -3.82 7.10
CA SER A 62 -14.43 -2.77 6.65
C SER A 62 -14.85 -3.03 5.22
N SER A 63 -15.85 -2.29 4.76
CA SER A 63 -16.32 -2.33 3.39
C SER A 63 -16.55 -0.91 2.89
N ALA A 64 -16.32 -0.69 1.60
CA ALA A 64 -16.66 0.54 0.91
C ALA A 64 -17.23 0.22 -0.47
N THR A 65 -17.76 1.25 -1.14
CA THR A 65 -18.16 1.17 -2.54
C THR A 65 -17.39 2.22 -3.31
N SER A 66 -16.81 1.85 -4.46
CA SER A 66 -16.19 2.82 -5.34
C SER A 66 -17.24 3.70 -6.02
N ASN A 67 -16.95 5.00 -6.10
CA ASN A 67 -17.80 5.97 -6.77
C ASN A 67 -17.69 5.86 -8.31
N SER A 68 -18.36 6.74 -9.05
CA SER A 68 -18.33 6.77 -10.53
C SER A 68 -16.93 6.92 -11.13
N ASN A 69 -15.99 7.48 -10.37
CA ASN A 69 -14.61 7.69 -10.78
C ASN A 69 -13.67 6.60 -10.23
N GLY A 70 -14.22 5.48 -9.72
CA GLY A 70 -13.44 4.39 -9.12
C GLY A 70 -12.87 4.71 -7.74
N GLY A 71 -13.04 5.94 -7.24
CA GLY A 71 -12.51 6.37 -5.95
C GLY A 71 -13.28 5.75 -4.78
N TYR A 72 -12.56 5.37 -3.73
CA TYR A 72 -13.15 4.83 -2.50
C TYR A 72 -12.43 5.35 -1.26
N SER A 73 -13.12 5.30 -0.12
CA SER A 73 -12.57 5.66 1.18
C SER A 73 -13.31 4.92 2.29
N SER A 74 -12.59 4.45 3.29
CA SER A 74 -13.15 3.88 4.51
C SER A 74 -12.31 4.26 5.72
N THR A 75 -12.98 4.62 6.82
CA THR A 75 -12.35 4.96 8.11
C THR A 75 -12.78 3.92 9.14
N PHE A 76 -11.81 3.23 9.74
CA PHE A 76 -12.05 2.17 10.71
C PHE A 76 -10.80 1.95 11.59
N HIS A 77 -10.87 1.06 12.57
CA HIS A 77 -9.70 0.66 13.34
C HIS A 77 -8.77 -0.20 12.48
N PHE A 78 -7.70 0.41 11.99
CA PHE A 78 -6.72 -0.24 11.14
C PHE A 78 -5.72 -1.05 11.96
N ASP A 79 -5.53 -2.32 11.59
CA ASP A 79 -4.42 -3.15 12.06
C ASP A 79 -3.81 -3.96 10.91
N GLY A 80 -2.81 -3.35 10.27
CA GLY A 80 -2.25 -3.79 9.00
C GLY A 80 -1.32 -5.00 9.06
N PRO A 81 -0.99 -5.58 7.90
CA PRO A 81 -1.49 -5.21 6.57
C PRO A 81 -2.91 -5.71 6.33
N CYS A 82 -3.62 -5.05 5.40
CA CYS A 82 -4.97 -5.42 5.00
C CYS A 82 -5.00 -5.90 3.55
N LEU A 83 -5.78 -6.94 3.29
CA LEU A 83 -6.21 -7.30 1.95
C LEU A 83 -7.30 -6.32 1.49
N LEU A 84 -7.17 -5.84 0.26
CA LEU A 84 -8.17 -5.04 -0.42
C LEU A 84 -8.70 -5.82 -1.61
N THR A 85 -10.00 -6.03 -1.69
CA THR A 85 -10.62 -6.76 -2.80
C THR A 85 -11.76 -5.95 -3.38
N VAL A 86 -11.70 -5.60 -4.65
CA VAL A 86 -12.84 -5.01 -5.39
C VAL A 86 -13.54 -6.07 -6.22
N THR A 87 -14.86 -6.07 -6.17
CA THR A 87 -15.71 -6.91 -7.03
C THR A 87 -16.74 -6.03 -7.75
N SER A 88 -16.80 -6.12 -9.08
CA SER A 88 -17.82 -5.47 -9.91
C SER A 88 -18.08 -6.30 -11.17
N GLY A 89 -19.22 -6.98 -11.24
CA GLY A 89 -19.54 -7.91 -12.33
C GLY A 89 -18.48 -9.03 -12.45
N SER A 90 -17.76 -9.06 -13.57
CA SER A 90 -16.67 -10.02 -13.84
C SER A 90 -15.28 -9.54 -13.39
N ILE A 91 -15.18 -8.32 -12.85
CA ILE A 91 -13.94 -7.75 -12.33
C ILE A 91 -13.79 -8.17 -10.88
N VAL A 92 -12.71 -8.89 -10.57
CA VAL A 92 -12.28 -9.19 -9.20
C VAL A 92 -10.78 -8.87 -9.10
N LEU A 93 -10.42 -7.83 -8.37
CA LEU A 93 -9.03 -7.42 -8.21
C LEU A 93 -8.64 -7.34 -6.75
N ASN A 94 -7.40 -7.74 -6.49
CA ASN A 94 -6.80 -7.76 -5.17
C ASN A 94 -5.64 -6.77 -5.10
N SER A 95 -5.52 -6.13 -3.96
CA SER A 95 -4.43 -5.25 -3.57
C SER A 95 -4.19 -5.42 -2.06
N PHE A 96 -3.29 -4.62 -1.49
CA PHE A 96 -3.08 -4.61 -0.06
C PHE A 96 -2.77 -3.20 0.44
N ALA A 97 -3.03 -2.98 1.73
CA ALA A 97 -2.65 -1.76 2.43
C ALA A 97 -1.66 -2.10 3.56
N ALA A 98 -0.47 -1.52 3.51
CA ALA A 98 0.54 -1.66 4.55
C ALA A 98 0.25 -0.79 5.79
N GLY A 99 -0.56 0.26 5.61
CA GLY A 99 -0.88 1.29 6.60
C GLY A 99 -2.15 2.05 6.24
N ALA A 100 -2.47 3.08 7.02
CA ALA A 100 -3.42 4.12 6.59
C ALA A 100 -2.86 4.90 5.38
N GLY A 101 -3.73 5.45 4.53
CA GLY A 101 -3.32 6.26 3.38
C GLY A 101 -3.96 5.82 2.06
N THR A 102 -3.27 6.11 0.96
CA THR A 102 -3.73 5.81 -0.40
C THR A 102 -3.21 4.46 -0.87
N TYR A 103 -4.10 3.56 -1.26
CA TYR A 103 -3.80 2.26 -1.85
C TYR A 103 -4.76 1.96 -3.01
N ASN A 104 -4.23 1.78 -4.21
CA ASN A 104 -5.06 1.54 -5.39
C ASN A 104 -5.43 0.06 -5.52
N ILE A 105 -6.52 -0.22 -6.23
CA ILE A 105 -6.92 -1.58 -6.58
C ILE A 105 -6.95 -1.69 -8.11
N THR A 106 -5.85 -2.15 -8.68
CA THR A 106 -5.62 -2.17 -10.13
C THR A 106 -5.00 -3.51 -10.57
N PRO A 107 -4.96 -3.80 -11.88
CA PRO A 107 -4.22 -4.95 -12.39
C PRO A 107 -2.75 -4.98 -11.93
N LEU A 108 -2.11 -3.81 -11.83
CA LEU A 108 -0.72 -3.66 -11.38
C LEU A 108 -0.54 -4.07 -9.92
N THR A 109 -1.46 -3.70 -9.03
CA THR A 109 -1.36 -4.07 -7.61
C THR A 109 -1.62 -5.56 -7.39
N GLN A 110 -2.47 -6.19 -8.21
CA GLN A 110 -2.63 -7.65 -8.19
C GLN A 110 -1.38 -8.37 -8.72
N LEU A 111 -0.74 -7.81 -9.75
CA LEU A 111 0.52 -8.33 -10.25
C LEU A 111 1.65 -8.21 -9.21
N LEU A 112 1.68 -7.12 -8.44
CA LEU A 112 2.58 -6.93 -7.31
C LEU A 112 2.36 -8.00 -6.23
N LEU A 113 1.11 -8.31 -5.87
CA LEU A 113 0.81 -9.44 -4.97
C LEU A 113 1.32 -10.77 -5.53
N SER A 114 1.22 -10.99 -6.85
CA SER A 114 1.73 -12.21 -7.49
C SER A 114 3.25 -12.32 -7.41
N TYR A 115 3.96 -11.20 -7.62
CA TYR A 115 5.41 -11.14 -7.44
C TYR A 115 5.81 -11.40 -5.99
N LEU A 116 5.19 -10.71 -5.02
CA LEU A 116 5.45 -10.88 -3.60
C LEU A 116 5.16 -12.32 -3.12
N ALA A 117 4.09 -12.94 -3.65
CA ALA A 117 3.80 -14.35 -3.38
C ALA A 117 4.97 -15.25 -3.80
N GLY A 118 5.55 -14.99 -4.98
CA GLY A 118 6.75 -15.69 -5.46
C GLY A 118 7.93 -15.50 -4.50
N GLN A 119 8.20 -14.26 -4.07
CA GLN A 119 9.28 -13.98 -3.13
C GLN A 119 9.11 -14.68 -1.77
N LEU A 120 7.87 -14.95 -1.39
CA LEU A 120 7.47 -15.64 -0.18
C LEU A 120 7.36 -17.16 -0.35
N GLY A 121 7.65 -17.68 -1.54
CA GLY A 121 7.58 -19.12 -1.85
C GLY A 121 6.16 -19.67 -1.86
N THR A 122 5.16 -18.85 -2.20
CA THR A 122 3.74 -19.22 -2.24
C THR A 122 3.09 -18.82 -3.57
N THR A 123 1.79 -19.05 -3.70
CA THR A 123 0.98 -18.60 -4.84
C THR A 123 0.20 -17.34 -4.48
N LEU A 124 -0.34 -16.61 -5.47
CA LEU A 124 -1.21 -15.46 -5.22
C LEU A 124 -2.36 -15.81 -4.25
N ASN A 125 -3.03 -16.93 -4.47
CA ASN A 125 -4.11 -17.39 -3.59
C ASN A 125 -3.59 -17.73 -2.19
N GLY A 126 -2.44 -18.40 -2.10
CA GLY A 126 -1.79 -18.68 -0.82
C GLY A 126 -1.42 -17.42 -0.03
N LEU A 127 -0.95 -16.37 -0.72
CA LEU A 127 -0.69 -15.06 -0.11
C LEU A 127 -1.99 -14.41 0.35
N ILE A 128 -3.01 -14.31 -0.51
CA ILE A 128 -4.31 -13.70 -0.20
C ILE A 128 -4.95 -14.36 1.03
N ALA A 129 -4.97 -15.71 1.07
CA ALA A 129 -5.51 -16.47 2.20
C ALA A 129 -4.71 -16.26 3.49
N GLY A 130 -3.43 -15.93 3.40
CA GLY A 130 -2.53 -15.78 4.53
C GLY A 130 -2.24 -14.34 4.95
N ILE A 131 -2.65 -13.31 4.20
CA ILE A 131 -2.27 -11.91 4.47
C ILE A 131 -2.60 -11.50 5.91
N THR A 132 -3.77 -11.89 6.41
CA THR A 132 -4.28 -11.50 7.72
C THR A 132 -3.82 -12.40 8.85
N THR A 133 -3.20 -13.55 8.56
CA THR A 133 -2.90 -14.60 9.56
C THR A 133 -1.41 -15.01 9.61
N ASN A 134 -0.69 -14.95 8.50
CA ASN A 134 0.69 -15.40 8.40
C ASN A 134 1.67 -14.27 8.72
N ALA A 135 2.39 -14.40 9.84
CA ALA A 135 3.33 -13.38 10.31
C ALA A 135 4.46 -13.06 9.31
N SER A 136 4.92 -14.02 8.51
CA SER A 136 5.95 -13.77 7.49
C SER A 136 5.42 -12.90 6.36
N TYR A 137 4.18 -13.15 5.92
CA TYR A 137 3.52 -12.32 4.90
C TYR A 137 3.27 -10.91 5.43
N GLN A 138 2.82 -10.80 6.69
CA GLN A 138 2.59 -9.52 7.36
C GLN A 138 3.87 -8.67 7.43
N ARG A 139 4.99 -9.29 7.82
CA ARG A 139 6.30 -8.62 7.88
C ARG A 139 6.78 -8.14 6.51
N ALA A 140 6.56 -8.94 5.46
CA ALA A 140 6.93 -8.54 4.11
C ALA A 140 6.08 -7.38 3.59
N LEU A 141 4.76 -7.46 3.75
CA LEU A 141 3.79 -6.47 3.25
C LEU A 141 3.70 -5.19 4.08
N THR A 142 4.44 -5.10 5.18
CA THR A 142 4.63 -3.86 5.96
C THR A 142 6.04 -3.29 5.83
N ASN A 143 6.94 -3.97 5.10
CA ASN A 143 8.29 -3.50 4.86
C ASN A 143 8.36 -2.66 3.59
N SER A 144 8.51 -1.35 3.73
CA SER A 144 8.55 -0.40 2.60
C SER A 144 9.67 -0.68 1.60
N THR A 145 10.81 -1.21 2.04
CA THR A 145 11.92 -1.56 1.14
C THR A 145 11.57 -2.79 0.29
N VAL A 146 10.93 -3.79 0.88
CA VAL A 146 10.44 -4.97 0.15
C VAL A 146 9.41 -4.55 -0.89
N ILE A 147 8.44 -3.71 -0.50
CA ILE A 147 7.39 -3.21 -1.40
C ILE A 147 8.00 -2.42 -2.57
N ALA A 148 8.87 -1.44 -2.29
CA ALA A 148 9.49 -0.61 -3.33
C ALA A 148 10.36 -1.45 -4.30
N ASN A 149 11.10 -2.44 -3.79
CA ASN A 149 11.88 -3.35 -4.63
C ASN A 149 10.98 -4.22 -5.51
N ALA A 150 9.87 -4.72 -4.97
CA ALA A 150 8.89 -5.50 -5.73
C ALA A 150 8.19 -4.66 -6.80
N GLU A 151 7.80 -3.43 -6.49
CA GLU A 151 7.26 -2.46 -7.44
C GLU A 151 8.24 -2.19 -8.60
N ASN A 152 9.51 -1.93 -8.28
CA ASN A 152 10.56 -1.74 -9.28
C ASN A 152 10.73 -2.98 -10.17
N ALA A 153 10.74 -4.18 -9.58
CA ALA A 153 10.89 -5.43 -10.32
C ALA A 153 9.71 -5.69 -11.27
N VAL A 154 8.48 -5.43 -10.81
CA VAL A 154 7.28 -5.54 -11.65
C VAL A 154 7.33 -4.55 -12.81
N ALA A 155 7.73 -3.30 -12.56
CA ALA A 155 7.88 -2.29 -13.62
C ALA A 155 8.92 -2.72 -14.67
N GLN A 156 10.06 -3.27 -14.25
CA GLN A 156 11.09 -3.80 -15.16
C GLN A 156 10.59 -5.01 -15.96
N LEU A 157 9.84 -5.91 -15.32
CA LEU A 157 9.26 -7.08 -15.97
C LEU A 157 8.28 -6.67 -17.07
N ILE A 158 7.39 -5.72 -16.77
CA ILE A 158 6.44 -5.17 -17.75
C ILE A 158 7.18 -4.55 -18.93
N LYS A 159 8.20 -3.73 -18.66
CA LYS A 159 9.02 -3.10 -19.70
C LYS A 159 9.71 -4.15 -20.58
N SER A 160 10.27 -5.19 -19.97
CA SER A 160 10.99 -6.25 -20.70
C SER A 160 10.08 -7.10 -21.57
N LEU A 161 8.85 -7.40 -21.11
CA LEU A 161 7.95 -8.31 -21.82
C LEU A 161 7.02 -7.60 -22.80
N TYR A 162 6.61 -6.37 -22.50
CA TYR A 162 5.57 -5.65 -23.24
C TYR A 162 6.04 -4.30 -23.79
N GLY A 163 7.26 -3.85 -23.47
CA GLY A 163 7.77 -2.54 -23.89
C GLY A 163 7.11 -1.34 -23.23
N VAL A 164 6.18 -1.55 -22.28
CA VAL A 164 5.47 -0.50 -21.56
C VAL A 164 6.35 0.04 -20.43
N THR A 165 6.55 1.35 -20.39
CA THR A 165 7.23 2.03 -19.27
C THR A 165 6.19 2.74 -18.43
N LEU A 166 6.10 2.36 -17.15
CA LEU A 166 5.16 2.99 -16.21
C LEU A 166 5.59 4.43 -15.92
N SER A 167 4.62 5.32 -15.74
CA SER A 167 4.80 6.70 -15.34
C SER A 167 5.40 6.84 -13.93
N THR A 168 5.18 5.85 -13.07
CA THR A 168 5.75 5.74 -11.73
C THR A 168 5.88 4.28 -11.32
N ASN A 169 6.90 3.97 -10.50
CA ASN A 169 7.02 2.65 -9.90
C ASN A 169 6.17 2.53 -8.64
N SER A 170 5.81 3.64 -7.96
CA SER A 170 4.97 3.62 -6.75
C SER A 170 3.47 3.48 -7.08
N PHE A 171 3.12 2.57 -7.97
CA PHE A 171 1.76 2.39 -8.49
C PHE A 171 0.78 1.87 -7.43
N LEU A 172 1.28 1.27 -6.33
CA LEU A 172 0.43 0.87 -5.20
C LEU A 172 -0.21 2.08 -4.52
N THR A 173 0.52 3.18 -4.35
CA THR A 173 0.11 4.30 -3.50
C THR A 173 -0.03 5.64 -4.22
N VAL A 174 0.32 5.72 -5.51
CA VAL A 174 0.16 6.95 -6.31
C VAL A 174 -1.31 7.36 -6.34
N SER A 175 -1.61 8.62 -6.10
CA SER A 175 -2.98 9.12 -6.27
C SER A 175 -3.22 9.39 -7.75
N PHE A 176 -4.33 8.90 -8.30
CA PHE A 176 -4.70 9.19 -9.68
C PHE A 176 -6.22 9.21 -9.87
N THR A 177 -6.63 9.89 -10.94
CA THR A 177 -8.02 9.99 -11.39
C THR A 177 -8.12 9.29 -12.75
N PRO A 178 -9.05 8.35 -12.95
CA PRO A 178 -9.24 7.70 -14.23
C PRO A 178 -9.57 8.70 -15.36
N GLY A 179 -9.05 8.45 -16.56
CA GLY A 179 -9.09 9.34 -17.71
C GLY A 179 -8.06 10.46 -17.69
N GLN A 180 -7.06 10.45 -16.80
CA GLN A 180 -5.98 11.44 -16.73
C GLN A 180 -4.60 10.82 -17.02
N PRO A 181 -3.63 11.60 -17.50
CA PRO A 181 -2.25 11.12 -17.67
C PRO A 181 -1.66 10.57 -16.36
N GLY A 182 -0.67 9.67 -16.48
CA GLY A 182 0.01 9.03 -15.35
C GLY A 182 -0.46 7.60 -15.15
N ALA A 183 -0.74 7.22 -13.91
CA ALA A 183 -1.02 5.82 -13.55
C ALA A 183 -2.21 5.20 -14.30
N ASP A 184 -3.18 6.00 -14.75
CA ASP A 184 -4.30 5.51 -15.55
C ASP A 184 -3.89 5.24 -17.01
N ALA A 185 -3.14 6.17 -17.62
CA ALA A 185 -2.56 5.97 -18.95
C ALA A 185 -1.63 4.74 -19.00
N ASP A 186 -0.98 4.40 -17.87
CA ASP A 186 -0.23 3.14 -17.74
C ASP A 186 -1.15 1.92 -17.86
N LEU A 187 -2.34 1.94 -17.25
CA LEU A 187 -3.33 0.86 -17.37
C LEU A 187 -3.85 0.73 -18.80
N ASP A 188 -4.11 1.85 -19.49
CA ASP A 188 -4.51 1.84 -20.90
C ASP A 188 -3.40 1.30 -21.81
N ALA A 189 -2.13 1.68 -21.55
CA ALA A 189 -0.99 1.16 -22.29
C ALA A 189 -0.82 -0.36 -22.07
N LEU A 190 -1.02 -0.84 -20.84
CA LEU A 190 -1.00 -2.27 -20.52
C LEU A 190 -2.13 -3.02 -21.22
N LEU A 191 -3.33 -2.44 -21.28
CA LEU A 191 -4.46 -3.04 -21.99
C LEU A 191 -4.18 -3.12 -23.49
N GLY A 192 -3.70 -2.02 -24.09
CA GLY A 192 -3.33 -1.97 -25.50
C GLY A 192 -2.20 -2.93 -25.88
N ALA A 193 -1.25 -3.17 -24.97
CA ALA A 193 -0.16 -4.13 -25.16
C ALA A 193 -0.57 -5.60 -24.89
N GLY A 194 -1.80 -5.85 -24.41
CA GLY A 194 -2.25 -7.19 -24.02
C GLY A 194 -1.59 -7.72 -22.74
N ALA A 195 -1.02 -6.84 -21.91
CA ALA A 195 -0.46 -7.18 -20.60
C ALA A 195 -1.56 -7.41 -19.56
N ILE A 196 -2.74 -6.81 -19.76
CA ILE A 196 -3.94 -7.01 -18.96
C ILE A 196 -5.13 -7.29 -19.88
N THR A 197 -6.12 -8.00 -19.36
CA THR A 197 -7.38 -8.29 -20.06
C THR A 197 -8.39 -7.16 -19.87
N SER A 198 -9.50 -7.18 -20.63
CA SER A 198 -10.58 -6.19 -20.52
C SER A 198 -11.29 -6.17 -19.17
N ASN A 199 -11.24 -7.25 -18.39
CA ASN A 199 -11.72 -7.30 -17.01
C ASN A 199 -10.61 -6.99 -15.97
N GLY A 200 -9.47 -6.45 -16.43
CA GLY A 200 -8.36 -6.01 -15.60
C GLY A 200 -7.48 -7.11 -15.00
N GLN A 201 -7.66 -8.37 -15.39
CA GLN A 201 -6.74 -9.40 -14.92
C GLN A 201 -5.39 -9.26 -15.65
N PRO A 202 -4.25 -9.40 -14.95
CA PRO A 202 -2.98 -9.58 -15.63
C PRO A 202 -3.06 -10.77 -16.58
N ALA A 203 -2.51 -10.63 -17.79
CA ALA A 203 -2.42 -11.74 -18.74
C ALA A 203 -1.71 -12.94 -18.08
N ALA A 204 -2.15 -14.17 -18.39
CA ALA A 204 -1.64 -15.36 -17.71
C ALA A 204 -0.11 -15.52 -17.83
N THR A 205 0.47 -15.10 -18.96
CA THR A 205 1.92 -15.05 -19.19
C THR A 205 2.60 -14.06 -18.25
N LEU A 206 2.06 -12.85 -18.09
CA LEU A 206 2.60 -11.83 -17.20
C LEU A 206 2.47 -12.24 -15.72
N ALA A 207 1.31 -12.76 -15.32
CA ALA A 207 1.09 -13.26 -13.97
C ALA A 207 2.08 -14.38 -13.59
N SER A 208 2.29 -15.33 -14.50
CA SER A 208 3.24 -16.43 -14.31
C SER A 208 4.68 -15.93 -14.27
N ALA A 209 5.03 -14.99 -15.14
CA ALA A 209 6.37 -14.39 -15.15
C ALA A 209 6.65 -13.58 -13.87
N ALA A 210 5.67 -12.85 -13.34
CA ALA A 210 5.80 -12.12 -12.09
C ALA A 210 6.01 -13.06 -10.90
N LEU A 211 5.24 -14.14 -10.82
CA LEU A 211 5.40 -15.16 -9.79
C LEU A 211 6.79 -15.81 -9.85
N ALA A 212 7.25 -16.18 -11.06
CA ALA A 212 8.57 -16.78 -11.26
C ALA A 212 9.72 -15.80 -10.93
N ALA A 213 9.59 -14.53 -11.35
CA ALA A 213 10.56 -13.50 -11.03
C ALA A 213 10.65 -13.24 -9.52
N GLY A 214 9.52 -13.25 -8.82
CA GLY A 214 9.47 -13.18 -7.37
C GLY A 214 10.19 -14.36 -6.71
N ALA A 215 9.92 -15.58 -7.17
CA ALA A 215 10.58 -16.79 -6.65
C ALA A 215 12.11 -16.78 -6.86
N ALA A 216 12.59 -16.16 -7.93
CA ALA A 216 14.01 -15.95 -8.19
C ALA A 216 14.66 -14.87 -7.30
N ALA A 217 13.86 -14.05 -6.60
CA ALA A 217 14.30 -12.97 -5.73
C ALA A 217 13.68 -13.10 -4.32
N PRO A 218 13.95 -14.18 -3.58
CA PRO A 218 13.33 -14.43 -2.28
C PRO A 218 13.67 -13.34 -1.27
N ILE A 219 12.72 -13.01 -0.38
CA ILE A 219 12.96 -12.07 0.71
C ILE A 219 13.95 -12.72 1.70
N SER A 220 15.21 -12.27 1.71
CA SER A 220 16.19 -12.77 2.66
C SER A 220 15.74 -12.41 4.08
N GLY A 221 15.39 -13.41 4.89
CA GLY A 221 15.03 -13.21 6.28
C GLY A 221 16.26 -12.82 7.10
N GLY A 222 16.66 -11.54 7.11
CA GLY A 222 17.60 -10.95 8.07
C GLY A 222 18.86 -11.77 8.41
N GLY A 223 19.38 -12.55 7.47
CA GLY A 223 20.61 -13.33 7.61
C GLY A 223 21.65 -12.78 6.65
N THR A 224 22.87 -12.60 7.17
CA THR A 224 24.07 -12.08 6.50
C THR A 224 24.16 -12.50 5.02
N PRO A 225 24.49 -11.59 4.09
CA PRO A 225 24.62 -11.94 2.68
C PRO A 225 25.65 -13.07 2.51
N PRO A 226 25.41 -14.03 1.59
CA PRO A 226 26.45 -14.97 1.19
C PRO A 226 27.63 -14.16 0.64
N PRO A 227 28.90 -14.56 0.91
CA PRO A 227 30.03 -13.90 0.28
C PRO A 227 29.87 -14.02 -1.24
N THR A 228 29.80 -12.88 -1.92
CA THR A 228 29.90 -12.77 -3.37
C THR A 228 31.31 -13.19 -3.79
N GLY A 229 31.53 -14.50 -3.93
CA GLY A 229 32.70 -15.06 -4.59
C GLY A 229 32.68 -14.64 -6.06
N GLY A 230 33.60 -13.75 -6.42
CA GLY A 230 33.71 -13.19 -7.76
C GLY A 230 33.94 -14.25 -8.83
N THR A 231 33.24 -14.10 -9.94
CA THR A 231 33.47 -14.84 -11.18
C THR A 231 34.79 -14.35 -11.81
N GLY A 232 35.89 -15.01 -11.48
CA GLY A 232 37.20 -14.78 -12.10
C GLY A 232 37.34 -15.54 -13.42
N GLY A 233 37.25 -14.78 -14.52
CA GLY A 233 37.87 -14.95 -15.83
C GLY A 233 38.39 -16.32 -16.29
N THR A 234 37.78 -16.79 -17.37
CA THR A 234 38.35 -17.65 -18.41
C THR A 234 39.65 -17.07 -18.98
N GLY A 235 40.70 -17.89 -19.12
CA GLY A 235 41.90 -17.53 -19.87
C GLY A 235 42.83 -18.71 -20.16
N GLY A 236 42.86 -19.15 -21.42
CA GLY A 236 44.11 -19.56 -22.10
C GLY A 236 44.48 -21.04 -22.14
N THR A 237 43.96 -21.74 -23.14
CA THR A 237 44.62 -22.90 -23.79
C THR A 237 45.92 -22.46 -24.47
N GLY A 238 47.02 -23.20 -24.31
CA GLY A 238 48.21 -23.00 -25.14
C GLY A 238 49.42 -23.89 -24.80
N GLY A 239 49.65 -24.92 -25.62
CA GLY A 239 50.96 -25.14 -26.24
C GLY A 239 51.99 -26.03 -25.53
N THR A 240 52.11 -27.25 -26.05
CA THR A 240 53.25 -28.19 -26.01
C THR A 240 54.56 -27.57 -26.53
N GLY A 241 55.72 -27.97 -25.97
CA GLY A 241 57.03 -27.81 -26.62
C GLY A 241 58.23 -28.02 -25.70
N GLY A 242 59.01 -29.08 -25.92
CA GLY A 242 60.25 -29.40 -25.20
C GLY A 242 61.53 -28.79 -25.80
N THR A 243 62.68 -29.36 -25.39
CA THR A 243 64.11 -29.00 -25.58
C THR A 243 64.63 -28.01 -24.53
N GLY A 244 65.79 -28.15 -23.87
CA GLY A 244 66.89 -29.12 -23.92
C GLY A 244 68.14 -28.41 -23.35
N THR A 245 68.81 -29.04 -22.38
CA THR A 245 70.27 -29.07 -22.04
C THR A 245 70.46 -29.38 -20.56
#